data_AF-A0A9P7K9A5-F1
#
_entry.id   AF-A0A9P7K9A5-F1
#
_cell.length_a   1.000
_cell.length_b   1.000
_cell.length_c   1.000
_cell.angle_alpha   90.00
_cell.angle_beta   90.00
_cell.angle_gamma   90.00
#
_symmetry.space_group_name_H-M   'P 1'
#
loop_
_entity.id
_entity.type
_entity.pdbx_description
1 polymer ?
#
loop_
_entity_poly.entity_id
_entity_poly.type
_entity_poly.pdbx_seq_one_letter_code
_entity_poly.pdbx_strand_id
1 'polypeptide(L)'
;MSNPKSWYARAVAFNVESLFSQKREPGPPRTIFVNEQIPDHYIDHKGRPKPEFVYTSNQVITSKYTIITFLPRNLLEQFRRIANLFFLGISILQFFPKFSTISPGVVILPLIIILTVTALKDGYEDVKRHESDKRINHSTVKVLVGGEWNNTNKMRPKNKTFVRGLTPRRRNPTPNSIESGNDTDSDGDFDDDNSTATDPKYRGSRPHWKRVLWEDLNVGDFVKIMDNEPIPADIMICATSEEEDVAFVETKNLDGETNLKSRHAVSSLSHLRTAGRCAGNQNSFRINCDRPDTDMYRLQANVTADGGTSPVDLSVTLLRGTILRNTRWAIGVVMFTGLDTKIVLNSGGTPSKRSKVERQMNPQV
;
A
#
# COMPACT_ATOMS: atom_id res chain seq x y z
N MET A 1 13.18 -31.08 -37.01
CA MET A 1 12.12 -31.67 -36.18
C MET A 1 11.98 -30.84 -34.90
N SER A 2 10.96 -29.97 -34.82
CA SER A 2 10.66 -29.16 -33.63
C SER A 2 10.10 -30.07 -32.53
N ASN A 3 10.74 -30.09 -31.38
CA ASN A 3 10.35 -30.92 -30.24
C ASN A 3 8.92 -30.56 -29.79
N PRO A 4 7.92 -31.46 -29.91
CA PRO A 4 6.51 -31.15 -29.60
C PRO A 4 6.29 -30.81 -28.12
N LYS A 5 7.27 -31.04 -27.25
CA LYS A 5 7.26 -30.64 -25.85
C LYS A 5 7.43 -29.13 -25.63
N SER A 6 8.01 -28.40 -26.59
CA SER A 6 8.35 -26.96 -26.44
C SER A 6 7.11 -26.05 -26.43
N TRP A 7 6.15 -26.26 -27.33
CA TRP A 7 4.96 -25.42 -27.41
C TRP A 7 3.99 -25.69 -26.26
N TYR A 8 3.85 -26.96 -25.86
CA TYR A 8 3.05 -27.35 -24.69
C TYR A 8 3.63 -26.78 -23.40
N ALA A 9 4.96 -26.86 -23.23
CA ALA A 9 5.64 -26.24 -22.10
C ALA A 9 5.44 -24.71 -22.07
N ARG A 10 5.46 -24.04 -23.24
CA ARG A 10 5.17 -22.61 -23.36
C ARG A 10 3.70 -22.28 -23.04
N ALA A 11 2.74 -23.10 -23.48
CA ALA A 11 1.32 -22.91 -23.19
C ALA A 11 0.98 -23.15 -21.70
N VAL A 12 1.63 -24.13 -21.07
CA VAL A 12 1.49 -24.41 -19.62
C VAL A 12 2.20 -23.34 -18.78
N ALA A 13 3.36 -22.87 -19.22
CA ALA A 13 4.10 -21.78 -18.59
C ALA A 13 3.47 -20.41 -18.81
N PHE A 14 2.56 -20.27 -19.78
CA PHE A 14 1.83 -19.03 -20.01
C PHE A 14 0.95 -18.70 -18.81
N ASN A 15 1.39 -17.70 -18.04
CA ASN A 15 0.62 -17.19 -16.92
C ASN A 15 -0.25 -16.04 -17.41
N VAL A 16 -1.56 -16.24 -17.44
CA VAL A 16 -2.53 -15.18 -17.79
C VAL A 16 -2.38 -13.97 -16.88
N GLU A 17 -1.91 -14.15 -15.65
CA GLU A 17 -1.56 -13.04 -14.77
C GLU A 17 -0.49 -12.14 -15.37
N SER A 18 0.47 -12.61 -16.17
CA SER A 18 1.48 -11.74 -16.78
C SER A 18 0.89 -10.81 -17.84
N LEU A 19 -0.31 -11.11 -18.35
CA LEU A 19 -1.05 -10.18 -19.23
C LEU A 19 -1.70 -9.04 -18.45
N PHE A 20 -1.93 -9.25 -17.15
CA PHE A 20 -2.69 -8.33 -16.31
C PHE A 20 -1.91 -7.76 -15.13
N SER A 21 -0.72 -8.29 -14.85
CA SER A 21 0.23 -7.80 -13.85
C SER A 21 1.28 -6.96 -14.56
N GLN A 22 1.28 -5.67 -14.25
CA GLN A 22 2.33 -4.78 -14.71
C GLN A 22 3.56 -5.06 -13.85
N LYS A 23 4.54 -5.81 -14.39
CA LYS A 23 5.86 -5.88 -13.77
C LYS A 23 6.43 -4.46 -13.74
N ARG A 24 6.50 -3.89 -12.54
CA ARG A 24 7.04 -2.56 -12.36
C ARG A 24 8.53 -2.67 -12.12
N GLU A 25 9.32 -2.04 -12.97
CA GLU A 25 10.74 -1.89 -12.72
C GLU A 25 10.95 -0.97 -11.49
N PRO A 26 11.89 -1.29 -10.60
CA PRO A 26 12.22 -0.43 -9.48
C PRO A 26 12.57 0.96 -10.01
N GLY A 27 11.91 1.99 -9.48
CA GLY A 27 12.09 3.37 -9.91
C GLY A 27 13.53 3.86 -9.71
N PRO A 28 13.88 5.06 -10.21
CA PRO A 28 15.20 5.64 -9.98
C PRO A 28 15.50 5.82 -8.49
N PRO A 29 16.78 6.02 -8.11
CA PRO A 29 17.11 6.51 -6.78
C PRO A 29 16.33 7.80 -6.52
N ARG A 30 15.93 8.03 -5.27
CA ARG A 30 15.01 9.11 -4.93
C ARG A 30 15.55 9.94 -3.79
N THR A 31 15.34 11.25 -3.91
CA THR A 31 15.62 12.21 -2.84
C THR A 31 14.31 12.71 -2.29
N ILE A 32 14.16 12.69 -0.98
CA ILE A 32 12.99 13.19 -0.27
C ILE A 32 13.37 14.55 0.33
N PHE A 33 12.54 15.56 0.08
CA PHE A 33 12.78 16.92 0.53
C PHE A 33 11.89 17.20 1.74
N VAL A 34 12.48 17.66 2.84
CA VAL A 34 11.78 18.00 4.09
C VAL A 34 12.05 19.45 4.43
N ASN A 35 10.99 20.24 4.65
CA ASN A 35 11.06 21.70 4.82
C ASN A 35 11.82 22.42 3.69
N GLU A 36 11.89 21.82 2.51
CA GLU A 36 12.59 22.35 1.35
C GLU A 36 11.76 22.20 0.09
N GLN A 37 11.93 23.14 -0.83
CA GLN A 37 11.28 23.08 -2.14
C GLN A 37 11.97 22.06 -3.05
N ILE A 38 11.16 21.42 -3.88
CA ILE A 38 11.68 20.53 -4.93
C ILE A 38 12.52 21.34 -5.94
N PRO A 39 13.67 20.83 -6.41
CA PRO A 39 14.50 21.53 -7.38
C PRO A 39 13.80 21.73 -8.73
N ASP A 40 14.15 22.78 -9.47
CA ASP A 40 13.52 23.09 -10.77
C ASP A 40 13.65 21.96 -11.81
N HIS A 41 14.75 21.18 -11.76
CA HIS A 41 14.96 20.05 -12.68
C HIS A 41 14.05 18.83 -12.40
N TYR A 42 13.36 18.80 -11.25
CA TYR A 42 12.31 17.81 -10.96
C TYR A 42 11.00 18.14 -11.65
N ILE A 43 10.85 19.39 -12.11
CA ILE A 43 9.65 19.93 -12.72
C ILE A 43 9.82 19.97 -14.24
N ASP A 44 8.78 19.57 -14.97
CA ASP A 44 8.69 19.69 -16.42
C ASP A 44 8.29 21.13 -16.81
N HIS A 45 8.45 21.50 -18.09
CA HIS A 45 8.13 22.83 -18.64
C HIS A 45 6.69 23.31 -18.37
N LYS A 46 5.79 22.39 -18.01
CA LYS A 46 4.40 22.65 -17.64
C LYS A 46 4.17 22.84 -16.13
N GLY A 47 5.23 22.98 -15.33
CA GLY A 47 5.14 23.14 -13.88
C GLY A 47 4.72 21.85 -13.13
N ARG A 48 4.82 20.69 -13.77
CA ARG A 48 4.43 19.39 -13.18
C ARG A 48 5.67 18.56 -12.85
N PRO A 49 5.71 17.84 -11.71
CA PRO A 49 6.82 16.93 -11.43
C PRO A 49 6.93 15.86 -12.50
N LYS A 50 8.15 15.52 -12.89
CA LYS A 50 8.42 14.44 -13.84
C LYS A 50 7.94 13.10 -13.26
N PRO A 51 7.37 12.19 -14.07
CA PRO A 51 6.81 10.91 -13.59
C PRO A 51 7.78 10.02 -12.80
N GLU A 52 9.08 10.19 -13.04
CA GLU A 52 10.18 9.50 -12.36
C GLU A 52 10.36 9.92 -10.89
N PHE A 53 9.96 11.15 -10.55
CA PHE A 53 10.03 11.71 -9.19
C PHE A 53 8.69 11.70 -8.47
N VAL A 54 7.68 11.01 -9.01
CA VAL A 54 6.36 10.86 -8.37
C VAL A 54 6.30 9.53 -7.61
N TYR A 55 6.15 9.61 -6.29
CA TYR A 55 6.12 8.46 -5.39
C TYR A 55 4.80 7.68 -5.44
N THR A 56 4.79 6.46 -4.91
CA THR A 56 3.62 5.59 -4.85
C THR A 56 2.66 5.96 -3.73
N SER A 57 1.34 5.94 -3.98
CA SER A 57 0.36 6.02 -2.89
C SER A 57 0.59 4.93 -1.86
N ASN A 58 0.33 5.21 -0.58
CA ASN A 58 0.44 4.20 0.48
C ASN A 58 -0.70 3.16 0.49
N GLN A 59 -1.67 3.31 -0.42
CA GLN A 59 -2.75 2.35 -0.64
C GLN A 59 -2.19 0.98 -1.05
N VAL A 60 -2.60 -0.06 -0.34
CA VAL A 60 -2.31 -1.45 -0.68
C VAL A 60 -3.56 -2.14 -1.20
N ILE A 61 -3.40 -2.86 -2.31
CA ILE A 61 -4.48 -3.57 -3.00
C ILE A 61 -4.01 -5.01 -3.24
N THR A 62 -4.70 -5.96 -2.59
CA THR A 62 -4.47 -7.40 -2.75
C THR A 62 -5.58 -8.08 -3.53
N SER A 63 -6.72 -7.41 -3.70
CA SER A 63 -7.80 -7.87 -4.58
C SER A 63 -7.36 -8.01 -6.04
N LYS A 64 -7.86 -9.06 -6.69
CA LYS A 64 -7.49 -9.40 -8.08
C LYS A 64 -8.43 -8.80 -9.11
N TYR A 65 -9.69 -8.66 -8.72
CA TYR A 65 -10.77 -8.34 -9.63
C TYR A 65 -11.44 -7.04 -9.21
N THR A 66 -11.63 -6.15 -10.18
CA THR A 66 -12.72 -5.17 -10.12
C THR A 66 -14.03 -5.84 -10.54
N ILE A 67 -15.18 -5.24 -10.20
CA ILE A 67 -16.51 -5.76 -10.59
C ILE A 67 -16.59 -6.04 -12.10
N ILE A 68 -16.02 -5.15 -12.93
CA ILE A 68 -16.04 -5.25 -14.39
C ILE A 68 -15.07 -6.33 -14.89
N THR A 69 -13.88 -6.41 -14.30
CA THR A 69 -12.86 -7.36 -14.72
C THR A 69 -13.06 -8.76 -14.15
N PHE A 70 -13.97 -8.94 -13.19
CA PHE A 70 -14.21 -10.20 -12.51
C PHE A 70 -14.60 -11.30 -13.50
N LEU A 71 -15.71 -11.12 -14.21
CA LEU A 71 -16.23 -12.14 -15.13
C LEU A 71 -15.23 -12.53 -16.23
N PRO A 72 -14.64 -11.60 -17.01
CA PRO A 72 -13.73 -11.97 -18.10
C PRO A 72 -12.45 -12.63 -17.58
N ARG A 73 -11.86 -12.13 -16.49
CA ARG A 73 -10.62 -12.72 -15.95
C ARG A 73 -10.88 -14.06 -15.27
N ASN A 74 -11.94 -14.17 -14.48
CA ASN A 74 -12.32 -15.41 -13.82
C ASN A 74 -12.65 -16.50 -14.86
N LEU A 75 -13.42 -16.18 -15.91
CA LEU A 75 -13.75 -17.13 -16.97
C LEU A 75 -12.50 -17.58 -17.73
N LEU A 76 -11.57 -16.67 -18.03
CA LEU A 76 -10.30 -17.01 -18.64
C LEU A 76 -9.48 -17.93 -17.73
N GLU A 77 -9.44 -17.68 -16.42
CA GLU A 77 -8.76 -18.57 -15.47
C GLU A 77 -9.38 -19.97 -15.44
N GLN A 78 -10.72 -20.08 -15.44
CA GLN A 78 -11.44 -21.34 -15.46
C GLN A 78 -11.21 -22.11 -16.77
N PHE A 79 -11.19 -21.45 -17.93
CA PHE A 79 -10.90 -22.09 -19.22
C PHE A 79 -9.42 -22.44 -19.44
N ARG A 80 -8.52 -22.19 -18.49
CA ARG A 80 -7.18 -22.81 -18.55
C ARG A 80 -7.19 -24.29 -18.12
N ARG A 81 -8.32 -24.82 -17.64
CA ARG A 81 -8.51 -26.26 -17.42
C ARG A 81 -8.97 -26.90 -18.72
N ILE A 82 -8.21 -27.86 -19.24
CA ILE A 82 -8.45 -28.47 -20.56
C ILE A 82 -9.84 -29.13 -20.61
N ALA A 83 -10.28 -29.74 -19.51
CA ALA A 83 -11.63 -30.28 -19.37
C ALA A 83 -12.73 -29.25 -19.68
N ASN A 84 -12.57 -28.00 -19.23
CA ASN A 84 -13.56 -26.95 -19.49
C ASN A 84 -13.63 -26.58 -20.98
N LEU A 85 -12.49 -26.58 -21.70
CA LEU A 85 -12.50 -26.42 -23.17
C LEU A 85 -13.16 -27.61 -23.86
N PHE A 86 -12.89 -28.83 -23.40
CA PHE A 86 -13.48 -30.05 -23.96
C PHE A 86 -15.01 -30.04 -23.83
N PHE A 87 -15.54 -29.79 -22.63
CA PHE A 87 -16.99 -29.70 -22.40
C PHE A 87 -17.63 -28.54 -23.16
N LEU A 88 -16.93 -27.41 -23.31
CA LEU A 88 -17.39 -26.30 -24.13
C LEU A 88 -17.48 -26.70 -25.61
N GLY A 89 -16.45 -27.37 -26.14
CA GLY A 89 -16.42 -27.84 -27.52
C GLY A 89 -17.54 -28.83 -27.83
N ILE A 90 -17.75 -29.83 -26.96
CA ILE A 90 -18.87 -30.78 -27.06
C ILE A 90 -20.21 -30.05 -26.98
N SER A 91 -20.36 -29.09 -26.07
CA SER A 91 -21.59 -28.30 -25.95
C SER A 91 -21.86 -27.52 -27.25
N ILE A 92 -20.87 -26.83 -27.81
CA ILE A 92 -20.99 -26.07 -29.07
C ILE A 92 -21.37 -26.99 -30.23
N LEU A 93 -20.77 -28.17 -30.34
CA LEU A 93 -21.08 -29.12 -31.42
C LEU A 93 -22.55 -29.57 -31.38
N GLN A 94 -23.14 -29.70 -30.20
CA GLN A 94 -24.55 -30.10 -30.06
C GLN A 94 -25.55 -28.99 -30.38
N PHE A 95 -25.14 -27.72 -30.42
CA PHE A 95 -26.01 -26.64 -30.92
C PHE A 95 -26.24 -26.73 -32.44
N PHE A 96 -25.43 -27.49 -33.17
CA PHE A 96 -25.69 -27.78 -34.58
C PHE A 96 -26.72 -28.91 -34.68
N PRO A 97 -27.91 -28.66 -35.28
CA PRO A 97 -28.98 -29.65 -35.35
C PRO A 97 -28.57 -30.97 -35.99
N LYS A 98 -27.57 -30.95 -36.88
CA LYS A 98 -27.01 -32.16 -37.53
C LYS A 98 -26.30 -33.12 -36.57
N PHE A 99 -25.79 -32.63 -35.45
CA PHE A 99 -25.02 -33.39 -34.46
C PHE A 99 -25.72 -33.48 -33.10
N SER A 100 -26.89 -32.87 -32.95
CA SER A 100 -27.67 -32.84 -31.71
C SER A 100 -28.35 -34.19 -31.47
N THR A 101 -27.96 -34.90 -30.41
CA THR A 101 -28.62 -36.13 -29.95
C THR A 101 -29.55 -35.90 -28.76
N ILE A 102 -29.28 -34.87 -27.97
CA ILE A 102 -30.01 -34.46 -26.76
C ILE A 102 -30.30 -32.96 -26.87
N SER A 103 -31.32 -32.46 -26.17
CA SER A 103 -31.59 -31.02 -26.08
C SER A 103 -30.30 -30.26 -25.69
N PRO A 104 -29.83 -29.30 -26.52
CA PRO A 104 -28.56 -28.59 -26.28
C PRO A 104 -28.52 -27.89 -24.92
N GLY A 105 -29.67 -27.45 -24.40
CA GLY A 105 -29.78 -26.83 -23.08
C GLY A 105 -29.43 -27.78 -21.92
N VAL A 106 -29.75 -29.07 -22.03
CA VAL A 106 -29.46 -30.07 -20.99
C VAL A 106 -27.97 -30.39 -20.94
N VAL A 107 -27.28 -30.34 -22.08
CA VAL A 107 -25.86 -30.70 -22.20
C VAL A 107 -24.94 -29.61 -21.68
N ILE A 108 -25.26 -28.34 -21.92
CA ILE A 108 -24.45 -27.22 -21.41
C ILE A 108 -24.69 -26.96 -19.91
N LEU A 109 -25.81 -27.45 -19.36
CA LEU A 109 -26.23 -27.18 -17.98
C LEU A 109 -25.17 -27.55 -16.92
N PRO A 110 -24.53 -28.75 -16.95
CA PRO A 110 -23.50 -29.10 -15.97
C PRO A 110 -22.28 -28.18 -16.04
N LEU A 111 -21.86 -27.79 -17.24
CA LEU A 111 -20.76 -26.86 -17.44
C LEU A 111 -21.08 -25.50 -16.82
N ILE A 112 -22.28 -24.96 -17.09
CA ILE A 112 -22.73 -23.69 -16.52
C ILE A 112 -22.75 -23.76 -14.99
N ILE A 113 -23.28 -24.84 -14.41
CA ILE A 113 -23.35 -25.02 -12.96
C ILE A 113 -21.94 -25.00 -12.35
N ILE A 114 -21.02 -25.79 -12.89
CA ILE A 114 -19.63 -25.87 -12.38
C ILE A 114 -18.93 -24.52 -12.49
N LEU A 115 -19.06 -23.85 -13.65
CA LEU A 115 -18.45 -22.54 -13.87
C LEU A 115 -19.02 -21.48 -12.91
N THR A 116 -20.33 -21.53 -12.67
CA THR A 116 -21.04 -20.61 -11.77
C THR A 116 -20.64 -20.81 -10.32
N VAL A 117 -20.64 -22.04 -9.81
CA VAL A 117 -20.24 -22.32 -8.42
C VAL A 117 -18.78 -21.91 -8.17
N THR A 118 -17.89 -22.18 -9.13
CA THR A 118 -16.48 -21.77 -9.05
C THR A 118 -16.35 -20.25 -9.03
N ALA A 119 -17.07 -19.55 -9.91
CA ALA A 119 -17.08 -18.10 -9.94
C ALA A 119 -17.63 -17.50 -8.63
N LEU A 120 -18.72 -18.04 -8.07
CA LEU A 120 -19.28 -17.55 -6.80
C LEU A 120 -18.28 -17.67 -5.65
N LYS A 121 -17.58 -18.81 -5.57
CA LYS A 121 -16.52 -19.02 -4.57
C LYS A 121 -15.38 -18.02 -4.73
N ASP A 122 -14.85 -17.87 -5.95
CA ASP A 122 -13.74 -16.95 -6.22
C ASP A 122 -14.13 -15.49 -5.98
N GLY A 123 -15.37 -15.14 -6.31
CA GLY A 123 -15.95 -13.82 -6.03
C GLY A 123 -16.04 -13.54 -4.54
N TYR A 124 -16.53 -14.50 -3.75
CA TYR A 124 -16.58 -14.39 -2.29
C TYR A 124 -15.18 -14.21 -1.68
N GLU A 125 -14.20 -15.01 -2.12
CA GLU A 125 -12.81 -14.87 -1.69
C GLU A 125 -12.24 -13.49 -2.02
N ASP A 126 -12.54 -12.93 -3.20
CA ASP A 126 -12.04 -11.61 -3.59
C ASP A 126 -12.75 -10.47 -2.84
N VAL A 127 -14.05 -10.59 -2.54
CA VAL A 127 -14.78 -9.64 -1.65
C VAL A 127 -14.10 -9.57 -0.28
N LYS A 128 -13.75 -10.72 0.30
CA LYS A 128 -13.01 -10.76 1.57
C LYS A 128 -11.65 -10.07 1.49
N ARG A 129 -10.97 -10.12 0.32
CA ARG A 129 -9.73 -9.34 0.10
C ARG A 129 -10.01 -7.84 0.07
N HIS A 130 -11.04 -7.39 -0.65
CA HIS A 130 -11.44 -5.97 -0.66
C HIS A 130 -11.76 -5.44 0.74
N GLU A 131 -12.46 -6.22 1.57
CA GLU A 131 -12.74 -5.86 2.96
C GLU A 131 -11.45 -5.73 3.80
N SER A 132 -10.52 -6.67 3.62
CA SER A 132 -9.22 -6.63 4.29
C SER A 132 -8.37 -5.43 3.85
N ASP A 133 -8.31 -5.18 2.54
CA ASP A 133 -7.62 -4.02 1.95
C ASP A 133 -8.21 -2.72 2.51
N LYS A 134 -9.54 -2.62 2.55
CA LYS A 134 -10.24 -1.45 3.12
C LYS A 134 -9.86 -1.24 4.58
N ARG A 135 -9.89 -2.30 5.40
CA ARG A 135 -9.54 -2.22 6.83
C ARG A 135 -8.11 -1.69 7.02
N ILE A 136 -7.14 -2.21 6.27
CA ILE A 136 -5.72 -1.78 6.37
C ILE A 136 -5.55 -0.33 5.89
N ASN A 137 -6.15 0.02 4.75
CA ASN A 137 -6.03 1.36 4.18
C ASN A 137 -6.72 2.43 5.06
N HIS A 138 -7.76 2.05 5.81
CA HIS A 138 -8.50 2.94 6.72
C HIS A 138 -7.96 2.93 8.16
N SER A 139 -6.87 2.20 8.44
CA SER A 139 -6.13 2.39 9.68
C SER A 139 -5.63 3.83 9.78
N THR A 140 -5.45 4.35 11.00
CA THR A 140 -5.01 5.73 11.21
C THR A 140 -3.57 5.81 11.67
N VAL A 141 -2.91 6.92 11.35
CA VAL A 141 -1.61 7.32 11.90
C VAL A 141 -1.62 8.82 12.17
N LYS A 142 -0.84 9.29 13.15
CA LYS A 142 -0.67 10.72 13.41
C LYS A 142 0.35 11.31 12.45
N VAL A 143 -0.05 12.33 11.69
CA VAL A 143 0.78 13.07 10.73
C VAL A 143 0.88 14.52 11.17
N LEU A 144 2.04 15.15 10.95
CA LEU A 144 2.24 16.58 11.22
C LEU A 144 1.38 17.45 10.29
N VAL A 145 0.65 18.39 10.87
CA VAL A 145 -0.17 19.38 10.14
C VAL A 145 -0.07 20.74 10.81
N GLY A 146 -0.19 21.81 10.02
CA GLY A 146 -0.21 23.19 10.50
C GLY A 146 1.17 23.81 10.63
N GLY A 147 1.20 25.08 11.03
CA GLY A 147 2.41 25.91 11.01
C GLY A 147 2.90 26.17 9.59
N GLU A 148 4.22 26.17 9.44
CA GLU A 148 4.90 26.35 8.16
C GLU A 148 5.10 25.02 7.41
N TRP A 149 4.67 23.90 8.00
CA TRP A 149 4.82 22.57 7.41
C TRP A 149 3.97 22.41 6.14
N ASN A 150 4.64 22.12 5.03
CA ASN A 150 4.00 21.73 3.78
C ASN A 150 4.82 20.65 3.08
N ASN A 151 4.21 19.50 2.81
CA ASN A 151 4.88 18.43 2.08
C ASN A 151 4.96 18.76 0.58
N THR A 152 6.18 18.96 0.09
CA THR A 152 6.47 19.29 -1.32
C THR A 152 6.54 18.04 -2.21
N ASN A 153 6.70 16.85 -1.62
CA ASN A 153 6.83 15.58 -2.32
C ASN A 153 5.50 15.15 -2.97
N LYS A 154 5.54 14.81 -4.26
CA LYS A 154 4.32 14.53 -5.03
C LYS A 154 4.07 13.04 -5.19
N MET A 155 2.83 12.66 -4.90
CA MET A 155 2.38 11.27 -4.89
C MET A 155 1.55 10.93 -6.12
N ARG A 156 1.57 9.67 -6.52
CA ARG A 156 0.65 9.13 -7.52
C ARG A 156 -0.77 9.14 -6.96
N PRO A 157 -1.78 9.36 -7.80
CA PRO A 157 -3.17 9.26 -7.37
C PRO A 157 -3.48 7.83 -6.90
N LYS A 158 -4.34 7.72 -5.89
CA LYS A 158 -4.86 6.42 -5.42
C LYS A 158 -5.60 5.71 -6.55
N ASN A 159 -5.51 4.38 -6.58
CA ASN A 159 -6.27 3.58 -7.53
C ASN A 159 -7.75 3.63 -7.15
N LYS A 160 -8.58 4.02 -8.11
CA LYS A 160 -10.03 3.95 -7.97
C LYS A 160 -10.47 2.51 -8.22
N THR A 161 -10.58 1.72 -7.16
CA THR A 161 -11.25 0.42 -7.26
C THR A 161 -12.74 0.72 -7.50
N PHE A 162 -13.24 0.41 -8.69
CA PHE A 162 -14.67 0.52 -9.03
C PHE A 162 -15.48 -0.51 -8.22
N VAL A 163 -15.64 -0.27 -6.93
CA VAL A 163 -16.61 -0.92 -6.04
C VAL A 163 -17.55 0.16 -5.52
N ARG A 164 -18.04 1.00 -6.43
CA ARG A 164 -19.06 2.00 -6.10
C ARG A 164 -20.41 1.27 -6.19
N GLY A 165 -20.82 0.57 -5.14
CA GLY A 165 -22.11 -0.13 -5.21
C GLY A 165 -22.65 -0.91 -4.01
N LEU A 166 -21.87 -1.23 -2.96
CA LEU A 166 -22.37 -2.10 -1.88
C LEU A 166 -22.11 -1.60 -0.45
N THR A 167 -21.59 -0.37 -0.28
CA THR A 167 -21.54 0.27 1.03
C THR A 167 -22.64 1.33 1.12
N PRO A 168 -23.43 1.39 2.21
CA PRO A 168 -24.39 2.46 2.38
C PRO A 168 -23.64 3.77 2.31
N ARG A 169 -24.03 4.62 1.37
CA ARG A 169 -23.58 6.00 1.29
C ARG A 169 -23.98 6.66 2.60
N ARG A 170 -23.04 6.86 3.52
CA ARG A 170 -23.23 7.79 4.65
C ARG A 170 -23.61 9.12 3.98
N ARG A 171 -24.87 9.53 4.13
CA ARG A 171 -25.37 10.80 3.60
C ARG A 171 -24.45 11.89 4.17
N ASN A 172 -23.78 12.64 3.31
CA ASN A 172 -23.24 13.93 3.72
C ASN A 172 -24.44 14.77 4.18
N PRO A 173 -24.41 15.36 5.38
CA PRO A 173 -25.48 16.26 5.79
C PRO A 173 -25.54 17.45 4.83
N THR A 174 -26.76 17.80 4.45
CA THR A 174 -27.08 19.02 3.70
C THR A 174 -26.69 20.27 4.50
N PRO A 175 -26.33 21.40 3.86
CA PRO A 175 -25.71 22.53 4.56
C PRO A 175 -26.61 23.32 5.54
N ASN A 176 -27.89 23.00 5.68
CA ASN A 176 -28.87 23.86 6.38
C ASN A 176 -29.72 23.10 7.42
N SER A 177 -29.08 22.40 8.34
CA SER A 177 -29.70 22.07 9.63
C SER A 177 -28.66 22.24 10.73
N ILE A 178 -28.41 23.50 11.09
CA ILE A 178 -27.73 23.88 12.32
C ILE A 178 -28.78 23.77 13.43
N GLU A 179 -28.89 22.60 14.03
CA GLU A 179 -29.42 22.44 15.37
C GLU A 179 -28.41 21.65 16.19
N SER A 180 -27.72 22.40 17.04
CA SER A 180 -26.95 22.06 18.24
C SER A 180 -26.77 20.57 18.55
N GLY A 181 -25.75 19.97 17.94
CA GLY A 181 -25.01 18.84 18.48
C GLY A 181 -23.54 19.23 18.57
N ASN A 182 -22.98 19.26 19.78
CA ASN A 182 -21.56 19.52 20.03
C ASN A 182 -20.73 18.34 19.52
N ASP A 183 -20.30 18.38 18.25
CA ASP A 183 -19.21 17.54 17.73
C ASP A 183 -17.97 18.43 17.49
N THR A 184 -17.26 18.74 18.57
CA THR A 184 -15.92 19.35 18.53
C THR A 184 -14.85 18.29 18.29
N ASP A 185 -14.80 17.66 17.11
CA ASP A 185 -13.67 16.81 16.68
C ASP A 185 -12.56 17.67 16.05
N SER A 186 -11.99 18.57 16.85
CA SER A 186 -10.70 19.22 16.54
C SER A 186 -9.59 18.53 17.33
N ASP A 187 -9.40 17.23 17.05
CA ASP A 187 -8.39 16.32 17.65
C ASP A 187 -6.96 16.62 17.14
N GLY A 188 -6.48 17.84 17.39
CA GLY A 188 -5.05 18.12 17.30
C GLY A 188 -4.37 17.69 18.59
N ASP A 189 -3.47 16.71 18.52
CA ASP A 189 -2.59 16.36 19.63
C ASP A 189 -1.41 17.34 19.61
N PHE A 190 -1.42 18.31 20.53
CA PHE A 190 -0.39 19.32 20.69
C PHE A 190 0.64 18.81 21.70
N ASP A 191 1.93 18.90 21.38
CA ASP A 191 2.99 18.38 22.26
C ASP A 191 3.27 19.26 23.50
N ASP A 192 2.64 20.44 23.62
CA ASP A 192 2.93 21.42 24.68
C ASP A 192 1.84 21.45 25.76
N ASP A 193 2.23 21.23 27.02
CA ASP A 193 1.41 21.44 28.24
C ASP A 193 1.25 22.94 28.60
N ASN A 194 1.82 23.85 27.80
CA ASN A 194 1.83 25.27 28.16
C ASN A 194 0.51 25.97 27.79
N SER A 195 -0.39 26.00 28.78
CA SER A 195 -1.75 26.56 28.81
C SER A 195 -1.88 28.08 28.61
N THR A 196 -0.88 28.78 28.06
CA THR A 196 -0.85 30.26 28.04
C THR A 196 -1.35 30.93 26.77
N ALA A 197 -2.03 30.23 25.86
CA ALA A 197 -2.69 30.88 24.72
C ALA A 197 -4.08 30.29 24.46
N THR A 198 -5.06 30.86 25.16
CA THR A 198 -6.49 30.57 25.06
C THR A 198 -7.18 31.27 23.88
N ASP A 199 -6.46 31.65 22.82
CA ASP A 199 -7.10 32.28 21.66
C ASP A 199 -7.52 31.21 20.62
N PRO A 200 -8.83 30.87 20.53
CA PRO A 200 -9.33 29.85 19.61
C PRO A 200 -9.11 30.22 18.14
N LYS A 201 -8.81 31.49 17.83
CA LYS A 201 -8.63 31.98 16.45
C LYS A 201 -7.36 31.48 15.76
N TYR A 202 -6.34 31.06 16.54
CA TYR A 202 -5.05 30.59 16.01
C TYR A 202 -4.82 29.08 16.14
N ARG A 203 -5.80 28.31 16.63
CA ARG A 203 -5.70 26.84 16.80
C ARG A 203 -5.38 26.11 15.49
N GLY A 204 -5.91 26.57 14.36
CA GLY A 204 -5.70 25.94 13.05
C GLY A 204 -4.32 26.17 12.42
N SER A 205 -3.54 27.15 12.92
CA SER A 205 -2.25 27.52 12.35
C SER A 205 -1.05 26.95 13.09
N ARG A 206 -1.24 26.33 14.26
CA ARG A 206 -0.12 25.77 15.02
C ARG A 206 0.24 24.37 14.52
N PRO A 207 1.53 24.02 14.47
CA PRO A 207 1.96 22.64 14.25
C PRO A 207 1.34 21.70 15.30
N HIS A 208 0.66 20.66 14.83
CA HIS A 208 0.04 19.64 15.68
C HIS A 208 0.01 18.30 14.95
N TRP A 209 -0.22 17.23 15.71
CA TRP A 209 -0.40 15.90 15.16
C TRP A 209 -1.87 15.65 14.86
N LYS A 210 -2.18 15.33 13.60
CA LYS A 210 -3.53 15.03 13.14
C LYS A 210 -3.62 13.56 12.73
N ARG A 211 -4.70 12.88 13.12
CA ARG A 211 -4.97 11.52 12.64
C ARG A 211 -5.38 11.54 11.16
N VAL A 212 -4.69 10.75 10.35
CA VAL A 212 -4.90 10.59 8.90
C VAL A 212 -4.96 9.10 8.57
N LEU A 213 -5.69 8.74 7.52
CA LEU A 213 -5.78 7.35 7.05
C LEU A 213 -4.46 6.90 6.44
N TRP A 214 -4.13 5.61 6.56
CA TRP A 214 -2.91 5.04 6.00
C TRP A 214 -2.82 5.25 4.49
N GLU A 215 -3.93 5.17 3.76
CA GLU A 215 -3.93 5.41 2.31
C GLU A 215 -3.68 6.88 1.91
N ASP A 216 -3.82 7.84 2.83
CA ASP A 216 -3.52 9.27 2.64
C ASP A 216 -2.10 9.66 3.05
N LEU A 217 -1.32 8.71 3.59
CA LEU A 217 0.06 8.94 4.00
C LEU A 217 0.99 9.13 2.79
N ASN A 218 1.80 10.18 2.83
CA ASN A 218 2.71 10.55 1.75
C ASN A 218 4.18 10.38 2.14
N VAL A 219 5.03 10.16 1.14
CA VAL A 219 6.49 10.22 1.32
C VAL A 219 6.88 11.62 1.77
N GLY A 220 7.77 11.71 2.75
CA GLY A 220 8.19 12.98 3.36
C GLY A 220 7.29 13.48 4.48
N ASP A 221 6.13 12.85 4.74
CA ASP A 221 5.32 13.22 5.91
C ASP A 221 6.06 12.88 7.21
N PHE A 222 6.04 13.82 8.16
CA PHE A 222 6.37 13.52 9.55
C PHE A 222 5.23 12.74 10.18
N VAL A 223 5.57 11.62 10.82
CA VAL A 223 4.64 10.77 11.53
C VAL A 223 5.06 10.61 12.98
N LYS A 224 4.08 10.53 13.88
CA LYS A 224 4.26 10.17 15.28
C LYS A 224 3.57 8.84 15.53
N ILE A 225 4.36 7.81 15.79
CA ILE A 225 3.89 6.45 16.09
C ILE A 225 3.86 6.30 17.60
N MET A 226 2.72 5.86 18.15
CA MET A 226 2.58 5.62 19.59
C MET A 226 2.93 4.16 19.95
N ASP A 227 3.19 3.90 21.22
CA ASP A 227 3.40 2.54 21.71
C ASP A 227 2.24 1.60 21.33
N ASN A 228 2.57 0.36 20.94
CA ASN A 228 1.65 -0.66 20.45
C ASN A 228 0.94 -0.33 19.13
N GLU A 229 1.35 0.71 18.41
CA GLU A 229 0.82 1.00 17.07
C GLU A 229 1.62 0.27 15.97
N PRO A 230 0.92 -0.27 14.96
CA PRO A 230 1.57 -0.84 13.79
C PRO A 230 2.13 0.27 12.89
N ILE A 231 3.29 -0.01 12.28
CA ILE A 231 4.01 0.95 11.46
C ILE A 231 3.43 0.94 10.02
N PRO A 232 2.98 2.10 9.47
CA PRO A 232 2.19 2.17 8.24
C PRO A 232 3.00 2.08 6.93
N ALA A 233 4.29 2.41 6.99
CA ALA A 233 5.18 2.64 5.86
C ALA A 233 6.63 2.46 6.34
N ASP A 234 7.61 2.47 5.43
CA ASP A 234 9.02 2.43 5.86
C ASP A 234 9.46 3.84 6.25
N ILE A 235 9.84 4.04 7.51
CA ILE A 235 10.01 5.34 8.18
C ILE A 235 11.41 5.45 8.79
N MET A 236 12.10 6.57 8.52
CA MET A 236 13.36 6.91 9.18
C MET A 236 13.09 7.58 10.52
N ILE A 237 13.73 7.10 11.59
CA ILE A 237 13.52 7.62 12.94
C ILE A 237 14.29 8.92 13.11
N CYS A 238 13.58 9.99 13.50
CA CYS A 238 14.17 11.29 13.81
C CYS A 238 14.42 11.43 15.31
N ALA A 239 13.46 11.05 16.14
CA ALA A 239 13.59 11.07 17.60
C ALA A 239 12.65 10.06 18.27
N THR A 240 12.96 9.64 19.49
CA THR A 240 12.10 8.75 20.28
C THR A 240 11.83 9.31 21.68
N SER A 241 10.89 8.70 22.40
CA SER A 241 10.61 9.07 23.79
C SER A 241 11.71 8.70 24.79
N GLU A 242 12.64 7.84 24.40
CA GLU A 242 13.69 7.30 25.26
C GLU A 242 14.92 8.23 25.27
N GLU A 243 15.70 8.17 26.36
CA GLU A 243 16.86 9.07 26.56
C GLU A 243 18.01 8.79 25.60
N GLU A 244 18.18 7.54 25.17
CA GLU A 244 19.21 7.13 24.19
C GLU A 244 18.70 7.17 22.74
N ASP A 245 17.51 7.74 22.50
CA ASP A 245 16.88 7.78 21.17
C ASP A 245 16.72 6.38 20.53
N VAL A 246 16.48 5.38 21.38
CA VAL A 246 16.21 3.99 20.96
C VAL A 246 14.71 3.76 20.89
N ALA A 247 14.27 3.00 19.88
CA ALA A 247 12.94 2.46 19.74
C ALA A 247 13.02 0.94 19.65
N PHE A 248 12.05 0.23 20.23
CA PHE A 248 11.96 -1.22 20.09
C PHE A 248 10.82 -1.62 19.16
N VAL A 249 11.10 -2.54 18.25
CA VAL A 249 10.11 -3.04 17.28
C VAL A 249 9.92 -4.55 17.40
N GLU A 250 8.66 -4.97 17.37
CA GLU A 250 8.27 -6.35 17.23
C GLU A 250 8.21 -6.72 15.75
N THR A 251 9.00 -7.71 15.31
CA THR A 251 9.08 -8.18 13.91
C THR A 251 8.39 -9.50 13.65
N LYS A 252 7.58 -10.00 14.59
CA LYS A 252 6.84 -11.26 14.47
C LYS A 252 6.05 -11.39 13.15
N ASN A 253 5.54 -10.29 12.62
CA ASN A 253 4.79 -10.26 11.35
C ASN A 253 5.66 -10.34 10.08
N LEU A 254 6.98 -10.13 10.20
CA LEU A 254 7.92 -10.13 9.08
C LEU A 254 8.72 -11.44 9.02
N ASP A 255 9.37 -11.84 10.12
CA ASP A 255 10.29 -12.98 10.18
C ASP A 255 9.87 -14.06 11.19
N GLY A 256 8.82 -13.82 11.98
CA GLY A 256 8.36 -14.75 13.02
C GLY A 256 9.20 -14.72 14.29
N GLU A 257 10.19 -13.83 14.39
CA GLU A 257 10.98 -13.65 15.60
C GLU A 257 10.13 -12.97 16.70
N THR A 258 10.24 -13.48 17.92
CA THR A 258 9.49 -12.96 19.10
C THR A 258 10.27 -11.92 19.88
N ASN A 259 11.57 -11.79 19.62
CA ASN A 259 12.42 -10.83 20.29
C ASN A 259 12.19 -9.44 19.71
N LEU A 260 12.24 -8.43 20.58
CA LEU A 260 12.22 -7.04 20.16
C LEU A 260 13.57 -6.67 19.54
N LYS A 261 13.53 -5.95 18.42
CA LYS A 261 14.73 -5.40 17.78
C LYS A 261 14.86 -3.94 18.16
N SER A 262 16.04 -3.52 18.62
CA SER A 262 16.33 -2.10 18.85
C SER A 262 16.59 -1.39 17.53
N ARG A 263 16.13 -0.14 17.44
CA ARG A 263 16.35 0.79 16.34
C ARG A 263 16.75 2.14 16.93
N HIS A 264 17.69 2.84 16.31
CA HIS A 264 18.18 4.12 16.82
C HIS A 264 17.61 5.29 16.00
N ALA A 265 17.45 6.46 16.61
CA ALA A 265 17.20 7.67 15.85
C ALA A 265 18.47 8.17 15.16
N VAL A 266 18.30 8.91 14.06
CA VAL A 266 19.40 9.62 13.43
C VAL A 266 19.89 10.73 14.36
N SER A 267 21.15 10.67 14.79
CA SER A 267 21.70 11.61 15.78
C SER A 267 21.67 13.08 15.34
N SER A 268 21.72 13.37 14.04
CA SER A 268 21.62 14.74 13.50
C SER A 268 20.19 15.31 13.49
N LEU A 269 19.17 14.48 13.77
CA LEU A 269 17.75 14.85 13.76
C LEU A 269 17.07 14.64 15.13
N SER A 270 17.82 14.25 16.16
CA SER A 270 17.29 13.94 17.50
C SER A 270 16.63 15.12 18.21
N HIS A 271 16.84 16.35 17.73
CA HIS A 271 16.16 17.55 18.22
C HIS A 271 14.70 17.68 17.74
N LEU A 272 14.28 16.90 16.75
CA LEU A 272 12.93 16.91 16.17
C LEU A 272 11.91 16.14 17.04
N ARG A 273 11.83 16.50 18.33
CA ARG A 273 11.00 15.82 19.33
C ARG A 273 9.56 16.35 19.45
N THR A 274 9.26 17.48 18.81
CA THR A 274 7.94 18.11 18.86
C THR A 274 7.47 18.56 17.47
N ALA A 275 6.15 18.65 17.29
CA ALA A 275 5.51 19.15 16.08
C ALA A 275 6.05 20.52 15.66
N GLY A 276 6.25 21.42 16.64
CA GLY A 276 6.81 22.75 16.40
C GLY A 276 8.22 22.73 15.84
N ARG A 277 9.08 21.82 16.32
CA ARG A 277 10.43 21.65 15.77
C ARG A 277 10.40 21.03 14.38
N CYS A 278 9.56 20.03 14.15
CA CYS A 278 9.44 19.38 12.85
C CYS A 278 8.95 20.34 11.76
N ALA A 279 8.00 21.23 12.09
CA ALA A 279 7.41 22.19 11.15
C ALA A 279 8.26 23.44 10.88
N GLY A 280 9.36 23.65 11.62
CA GLY A 280 10.19 24.84 11.46
C GLY A 280 11.02 24.80 10.18
N ASN A 281 10.91 25.83 9.34
CA ASN A 281 11.66 25.93 8.08
C ASN A 281 13.19 25.88 8.25
N GLN A 282 13.71 26.26 9.42
CA GLN A 282 15.13 26.13 9.77
C GLN A 282 15.62 24.68 9.88
N ASN A 283 14.71 23.71 9.97
CA ASN A 283 15.04 22.29 10.05
C ASN A 283 14.83 21.62 8.69
N SER A 284 15.46 22.15 7.65
CA SER A 284 15.46 21.57 6.31
C SER A 284 16.52 20.49 6.18
N PHE A 285 16.15 19.37 5.57
CA PHE A 285 17.08 18.29 5.25
C PHE A 285 16.55 17.46 4.09
N ARG A 286 17.47 16.69 3.49
CA ARG A 286 17.18 15.80 2.37
C ARG A 286 17.54 14.38 2.73
N ILE A 287 16.70 13.42 2.35
CA ILE A 287 17.00 12.00 2.49
C ILE A 287 17.24 11.44 1.09
N ASN A 288 18.47 11.03 0.79
CA ASN A 288 18.79 10.34 -0.46
C ASN A 288 18.69 8.85 -0.24
N CYS A 289 17.71 8.22 -0.87
CA CYS A 289 17.49 6.78 -0.79
C CYS A 289 17.89 6.11 -2.10
N ASP A 290 18.47 4.92 -1.98
CA ASP A 290 18.60 4.03 -3.12
C ASP A 290 17.24 3.56 -3.63
N ARG A 291 17.30 2.86 -4.77
CA ARG A 291 16.11 2.27 -5.39
C ARG A 291 15.43 1.30 -4.41
N PRO A 292 14.09 1.20 -4.45
CA PRO A 292 13.38 0.17 -3.70
C PRO A 292 13.90 -1.21 -4.08
N ASP A 293 14.33 -1.98 -3.08
CA ASP A 293 14.94 -3.31 -3.22
C ASP A 293 14.18 -4.32 -2.36
N THR A 294 14.10 -5.56 -2.87
CA THR A 294 13.50 -6.72 -2.20
C THR A 294 14.33 -7.25 -1.03
N ASP A 295 15.62 -6.91 -0.94
CA ASP A 295 16.42 -7.32 0.22
C ASP A 295 15.84 -6.72 1.53
N MET A 296 15.36 -7.58 2.42
CA MET A 296 14.73 -7.18 3.69
C MET A 296 15.74 -6.68 4.73
N TYR A 297 17.01 -7.05 4.60
CA TYR A 297 18.06 -6.77 5.58
C TYR A 297 18.96 -5.60 5.16
N ARG A 298 18.92 -5.21 3.89
CA ARG A 298 19.70 -4.10 3.34
C ARG A 298 18.82 -2.88 3.06
N LEU A 299 19.17 -1.75 3.67
CA LEU A 299 18.66 -0.43 3.31
C LEU A 299 19.86 0.51 3.28
N GLN A 300 20.01 1.23 2.17
CA GLN A 300 21.08 2.20 1.97
C GLN A 300 20.46 3.54 1.61
N ALA A 301 20.64 4.49 2.50
CA ALA A 301 20.24 5.87 2.33
C ALA A 301 21.22 6.76 3.10
N ASN A 302 21.13 8.06 2.86
CA ASN A 302 21.80 9.06 3.68
C ASN A 302 20.87 10.26 3.88
N VAL A 303 21.10 10.97 4.98
CA VAL A 303 20.43 12.23 5.25
C VAL A 303 21.47 13.35 5.23
N THR A 304 21.15 14.40 4.49
CA THR A 304 21.96 15.62 4.38
C THR A 304 21.20 16.73 5.10
N ALA A 305 21.76 17.19 6.22
CA ALA A 305 21.27 18.31 7.02
C ALA A 305 22.42 19.32 7.23
N ASP A 306 22.13 20.48 7.83
CA ASP A 306 23.11 21.57 8.03
C ASP A 306 24.39 21.15 8.80
N GLY A 307 24.32 20.07 9.58
CA GLY A 307 25.43 19.49 10.34
C GLY A 307 26.26 18.41 9.59
N GLY A 308 25.93 18.10 8.34
CA GLY A 308 26.65 17.11 7.53
C GLY A 308 25.77 15.97 7.00
N THR A 309 26.41 14.92 6.51
CA THR A 309 25.72 13.74 5.97
C THR A 309 25.81 12.58 6.97
N SER A 310 24.67 12.03 7.35
CA SER A 310 24.58 10.84 8.21
C SER A 310 24.07 9.65 7.39
N PRO A 311 24.65 8.45 7.55
CA PRO A 311 24.13 7.26 6.89
C PRO A 311 22.79 6.86 7.50
N VAL A 312 21.91 6.32 6.66
CA VAL A 312 20.61 5.79 7.04
C VAL A 312 20.56 4.35 6.57
N ASP A 313 20.55 3.44 7.52
CA ASP A 313 20.48 2.01 7.29
C ASP A 313 19.22 1.41 7.94
N LEU A 314 19.14 0.08 8.01
CA LEU A 314 18.02 -0.58 8.65
C LEU A 314 17.99 -0.31 10.16
N SER A 315 19.12 -0.09 10.82
CA SER A 315 19.20 0.16 12.27
C SER A 315 18.45 1.43 12.67
N VAL A 316 18.33 2.41 11.77
CA VAL A 316 17.59 3.67 12.00
C VAL A 316 16.23 3.74 11.29
N THR A 317 15.76 2.62 10.74
CA THR A 317 14.52 2.54 9.96
C THR A 317 13.49 1.62 10.62
N LEU A 318 12.25 2.08 10.68
CA LEU A 318 11.06 1.31 11.02
C LEU A 318 10.42 0.77 9.74
N LEU A 319 10.23 -0.55 9.65
CA LEU A 319 9.61 -1.16 8.46
C LEU A 319 8.10 -1.27 8.61
N ARG A 320 7.39 -1.17 7.48
CA ARG A 320 5.94 -1.44 7.45
C ARG A 320 5.63 -2.83 8.01
N GLY A 321 4.62 -2.90 8.88
CA GLY A 321 4.11 -4.16 9.45
C GLY A 321 4.78 -4.60 10.75
N THR A 322 5.87 -3.97 11.16
CA THR A 322 6.39 -4.09 12.53
C THR A 322 5.55 -3.25 13.49
N ILE A 323 5.60 -3.56 14.78
CA ILE A 323 4.83 -2.86 15.82
C ILE A 323 5.81 -2.17 16.76
N LEU A 324 5.59 -0.90 17.08
CA LEU A 324 6.38 -0.19 18.09
C LEU A 324 6.02 -0.75 19.47
N ARG A 325 7.02 -1.08 20.28
CA ARG A 325 6.86 -1.63 21.64
C ARG A 325 7.84 -0.94 22.58
N ASN A 326 7.50 -0.87 23.87
CA ASN A 326 8.39 -0.38 24.92
C ASN A 326 9.00 1.00 24.61
N THR A 327 8.27 1.83 23.86
CA THR A 327 8.68 3.18 23.46
C THR A 327 7.41 3.98 23.31
N ARG A 328 7.20 4.97 24.19
CA ARG A 328 5.94 5.72 24.28
C ARG A 328 5.56 6.36 22.95
N TRP A 329 6.55 6.93 22.27
CA TRP A 329 6.38 7.47 20.92
C TRP A 329 7.69 7.43 20.14
N ALA A 330 7.57 7.32 18.82
CA ALA A 330 8.66 7.53 17.87
C ALA A 330 8.20 8.52 16.79
N ILE A 331 9.01 9.55 16.53
CA ILE A 331 8.80 10.51 15.46
C ILE A 331 9.74 10.17 14.31
N GLY A 332 9.22 10.16 13.09
CA GLY A 332 10.02 9.87 11.92
C GLY A 332 9.45 10.45 10.63
N VAL A 333 10.22 10.31 9.55
CA VAL A 333 9.84 10.73 8.20
C VAL A 333 9.61 9.51 7.32
N VAL A 334 8.50 9.51 6.59
CA VAL A 334 8.15 8.43 5.68
C VAL A 334 9.10 8.40 4.47
N MET A 335 9.81 7.29 4.28
CA MET A 335 10.73 7.09 3.15
C MET A 335 10.10 6.34 1.98
N PHE A 336 9.42 5.23 2.26
CA PHE A 336 8.80 4.38 1.25
C PHE A 336 7.35 4.05 1.61
N THR A 337 6.45 4.10 0.63
CA THR A 337 5.00 3.94 0.80
C THR A 337 4.43 2.89 -0.15
N GLY A 338 3.39 2.19 0.30
CA GLY A 338 2.61 1.25 -0.51
C GLY A 338 3.49 0.20 -1.19
N LEU A 339 3.44 0.15 -2.52
CA LEU A 339 4.17 -0.80 -3.35
C LEU A 339 5.70 -0.73 -3.22
N ASP A 340 6.25 0.39 -2.75
CA ASP A 340 7.69 0.60 -2.63
C ASP A 340 8.23 0.17 -1.25
N THR A 341 7.35 -0.18 -0.31
CA THR A 341 7.77 -0.71 1.01
C THR A 341 8.36 -2.11 0.88
N LYS A 342 9.37 -2.41 1.71
CA LYS A 342 10.07 -3.71 1.65
C LYS A 342 9.14 -4.91 1.77
N ILE A 343 8.18 -4.85 2.70
CA ILE A 343 7.22 -5.93 2.91
C ILE A 343 6.32 -6.15 1.69
N VAL A 344 5.88 -5.08 1.03
CA VAL A 344 5.00 -5.19 -0.14
C VAL A 344 5.79 -5.65 -1.37
N LEU A 345 7.04 -5.19 -1.54
CA LEU A 345 7.94 -5.68 -2.59
C LEU A 345 8.15 -7.20 -2.50
N ASN A 346 8.28 -7.73 -1.28
CA ASN A 346 8.43 -9.17 -1.05
C ASN A 346 7.12 -9.96 -1.11
N SER A 347 5.97 -9.30 -0.91
CA SER A 347 4.66 -9.97 -0.96
C SER A 347 4.23 -10.43 -2.36
N GLY A 348 4.81 -9.83 -3.41
CA GLY A 348 4.46 -10.11 -4.80
C GLY A 348 3.00 -9.78 -5.16
N GLY A 349 2.65 -9.95 -6.43
CA GLY A 349 1.25 -9.92 -6.85
C GLY A 349 0.50 -11.15 -6.34
N THR A 350 -0.77 -11.03 -5.99
CA THR A 350 -1.56 -12.19 -5.51
C THR A 350 -1.72 -13.22 -6.64
N PRO A 351 -1.12 -14.42 -6.54
CA PRO A 351 -1.12 -15.39 -7.63
C PRO A 351 -2.46 -16.13 -7.73
N SER A 352 -2.84 -16.57 -8.93
CA SER A 352 -3.91 -17.55 -9.17
C SER A 352 -3.49 -18.89 -8.58
N LYS A 353 -4.23 -19.29 -7.54
CA LYS A 353 -3.98 -20.54 -6.83
C LYS A 353 -4.45 -21.68 -7.71
N ARG A 354 -3.52 -22.50 -8.19
CA ARG A 354 -3.83 -23.77 -8.86
C ARG A 354 -3.28 -24.91 -8.03
N SER A 355 -4.07 -25.96 -7.89
CA SER A 355 -3.58 -27.16 -7.24
C SER A 355 -2.49 -27.82 -8.09
N LYS A 356 -1.50 -28.45 -7.44
CA LYS A 356 -0.51 -29.29 -8.12
C LYS A 356 -1.19 -30.44 -8.87
N VAL A 357 -2.23 -31.01 -8.27
CA VAL A 357 -3.06 -32.06 -8.89
C VAL A 357 -3.75 -31.53 -10.15
N GLU A 358 -4.33 -30.33 -10.12
CA GLU A 358 -4.96 -29.70 -11.29
C GLU A 358 -3.96 -29.55 -12.45
N ARG A 359 -2.73 -29.11 -12.17
CA ARG A 359 -1.68 -28.99 -13.20
C ARG A 359 -1.26 -30.34 -13.77
N GLN A 360 -1.27 -31.40 -12.97
CA GLN A 360 -0.95 -32.76 -13.41
C GLN A 360 -2.10 -33.43 -14.19
N MET A 361 -3.33 -33.08 -13.85
CA MET A 361 -4.53 -33.63 -14.49
C MET A 361 -4.75 -33.07 -15.89
N ASN A 362 -4.38 -31.81 -16.13
CA ASN A 362 -4.49 -31.19 -17.47
C ASN A 362 -3.89 -32.05 -18.61
N PRO A 363 -2.62 -32.51 -18.54
CA PRO A 363 -2.06 -33.38 -19.58
C PRO A 363 -2.66 -34.79 -19.69
N GLN A 364 -3.49 -35.22 -18.73
CA GLN A 364 -4.16 -36.52 -18.75
C GLN A 364 -5.55 -36.47 -19.43
N VAL A 365 -6.09 -35.25 -19.60
CA VAL A 365 -7.32 -34.96 -20.34
C VAL A 365 -6.93 -34.62 -21.78
#